data_AF-K2K2U9-F1
#
_entry.id   AF-K2K2U9-F1
#
_cell.length_a   1.000
_cell.length_b   1.000
_cell.length_c   1.000
_cell.angle_alpha   90.00
_cell.angle_beta   90.00
_cell.angle_gamma   90.00
#
_symmetry.space_group_name_H-M   'P 1'
#
loop_
_entity.id
_entity.type
_entity.pdbx_description
1 polymer ?
#
loop_
_entity_poly.entity_id
_entity_poly.type
_entity_poly.pdbx_seq_one_letter_code
_entity_poly.pdbx_strand_id
1 'polypeptide(L)'
;MVIWQRLLTALCLLCSAAALAQDNAYQHIPLKRFTDQAPVTLASLPQGKPIYLKFWASWCKPCMEQMPHFEHAYQRYKDKVNVLALNININESKEAIDKVVEHYGLHIPIWLDNEGALGVALGLVGTPYHVLINAQGQVVYTTHEADAELDRQLELLAEGKAQPPLASTGLDDTQANQQLAPWLQGEKLLFFTATWCDWYLADTRPAMAQRCTKVQKGLNDLTAALPNRPWQILVNHLWTDQAAVDEFREKFQLRQPIQIDELGLLFNHFAIRDIPTLLWVKDGQVLARITDFDDQAALVKQLSATKPAFLPVDKAFTLSSQRDGDQLVVTWKIADGYYLYQDQLQLSAGGKPLPISYPKAISHQDPYFGTSRIYRQQLRLKVPLAQGQQLKVRFRGCADAGLCYPPTSRTLP
;
A
#
# COMPACT_ATOMS: atom_id res chain seq x y z
N MET A 1 42.69 64.23 -25.93
CA MET A 1 42.61 62.92 -26.61
C MET A 1 43.36 61.88 -25.76
N VAL A 2 42.87 60.63 -25.73
CA VAL A 2 43.28 59.48 -24.87
C VAL A 2 42.59 59.49 -23.49
N ILE A 3 41.35 59.01 -23.32
CA ILE A 3 40.85 57.61 -23.24
C ILE A 3 41.67 56.75 -22.27
N TRP A 4 41.16 56.56 -21.04
CA TRP A 4 41.57 55.46 -20.16
C TRP A 4 40.38 54.54 -19.87
N GLN A 5 40.63 53.26 -20.08
CA GLN A 5 39.68 52.16 -20.20
C GLN A 5 39.10 51.72 -18.86
N ARG A 6 37.82 51.36 -18.93
CA ARG A 6 37.07 50.60 -17.93
C ARG A 6 37.59 49.16 -17.87
N LEU A 7 37.93 48.68 -16.68
CA LEU A 7 38.02 47.24 -16.36
C LEU A 7 37.01 46.95 -15.24
N LEU A 8 35.81 46.55 -15.64
CA LEU A 8 34.85 45.86 -14.78
C LEU A 8 34.71 44.45 -15.35
N THR A 9 35.50 43.53 -14.83
CA THR A 9 35.35 42.09 -15.03
C THR A 9 34.08 41.64 -14.30
N ALA A 10 32.96 41.62 -15.02
CA ALA A 10 31.75 40.95 -14.57
C ALA A 10 31.98 39.43 -14.67
N LEU A 11 32.29 38.82 -13.53
CA LEU A 11 32.32 37.37 -13.37
C LEU A 11 30.87 36.87 -13.40
N CYS A 12 30.35 36.54 -14.59
CA CYS A 12 29.09 35.82 -14.74
C CYS A 12 29.26 34.41 -14.16
N LEU A 13 28.92 34.26 -12.87
CA LEU A 13 28.57 32.98 -12.27
C LEU A 13 27.31 32.47 -12.97
N LEU A 14 27.52 31.67 -14.02
CA LEU A 14 26.52 30.72 -14.51
C LEU A 14 26.28 29.71 -13.39
N CYS A 15 25.39 30.06 -12.46
CA CYS A 15 24.69 29.07 -11.64
C CYS A 15 23.84 28.26 -12.61
N SER A 16 24.42 27.18 -13.14
CA SER A 16 23.63 26.10 -13.71
C SER A 16 22.74 25.59 -12.59
N ALA A 17 21.50 26.08 -12.55
CA ALA A 17 20.44 25.41 -11.82
C ALA A 17 20.27 24.06 -12.50
N ALA A 18 21.03 23.06 -12.05
CA ALA A 18 20.64 21.68 -12.20
C ALA A 18 19.28 21.60 -11.50
N ALA A 19 18.21 21.69 -12.28
CA ALA A 19 16.89 21.33 -11.82
C ALA A 19 17.06 19.91 -11.28
N LEU A 20 17.05 19.77 -9.95
CA LEU A 20 16.98 18.49 -9.30
C LEU A 20 15.71 17.86 -9.86
N ALA A 21 15.86 16.89 -10.76
CA ALA A 21 14.76 16.09 -11.23
C ALA A 21 14.16 15.47 -9.97
N GLN A 22 12.98 15.95 -9.58
CA GLN A 22 12.26 15.38 -8.46
C GLN A 22 11.95 13.95 -8.86
N ASP A 23 12.58 13.00 -8.16
CA ASP A 23 12.45 11.59 -8.49
C ASP A 23 11.00 11.20 -8.17
N ASN A 24 10.19 11.08 -9.22
CA ASN A 24 8.77 10.74 -9.13
C ASN A 24 8.62 9.24 -8.86
N ALA A 25 9.31 8.73 -7.84
CA ALA A 25 9.41 7.30 -7.51
C ALA A 25 8.02 6.68 -7.31
N TYR A 26 7.07 7.47 -6.80
CA TYR A 26 5.68 7.07 -6.62
C TYR A 26 5.00 6.62 -7.93
N GLN A 27 5.46 7.09 -9.10
CA GLN A 27 4.90 6.68 -10.39
C GLN A 27 5.22 5.23 -10.75
N HIS A 28 6.22 4.64 -10.12
CA HIS A 28 6.63 3.25 -10.34
C HIS A 28 6.02 2.28 -9.31
N ILE A 29 5.19 2.77 -8.38
CA ILE A 29 4.50 1.93 -7.41
C ILE A 29 3.60 0.93 -8.15
N PRO A 30 3.71 -0.38 -7.86
CA PRO A 30 2.90 -1.40 -8.49
C PRO A 30 1.45 -1.34 -7.99
N LEU A 31 0.51 -1.29 -8.93
CA LEU A 31 -0.93 -1.32 -8.71
C LEU A 31 -1.54 -2.45 -9.53
N LYS A 32 -2.84 -2.71 -9.35
CA LYS A 32 -3.58 -3.63 -10.21
C LYS A 32 -4.77 -2.95 -10.87
N ARG A 33 -5.01 -3.24 -12.14
CA ARG A 33 -6.27 -2.87 -12.78
C ARG A 33 -7.40 -3.74 -12.24
N PHE A 34 -8.52 -3.14 -11.87
CA PHE A 34 -9.63 -3.86 -11.25
C PHE A 34 -10.22 -4.96 -12.14
N THR A 35 -10.38 -4.68 -13.44
CA THR A 35 -11.11 -5.53 -14.39
C THR A 35 -10.47 -6.89 -14.62
N ASP A 36 -9.14 -6.97 -14.70
CA ASP A 36 -8.41 -8.19 -15.05
C ASP A 36 -7.18 -8.47 -14.17
N GLN A 37 -7.01 -7.69 -13.11
CA GLN A 37 -5.89 -7.81 -12.16
C GLN A 37 -4.51 -7.59 -12.79
N ALA A 38 -4.44 -7.05 -14.01
CA ALA A 38 -3.17 -6.79 -14.67
C ALA A 38 -2.33 -5.78 -13.87
N PRO A 39 -1.01 -6.02 -13.73
CA PRO A 39 -0.13 -5.07 -13.05
C PRO A 39 -0.02 -3.78 -13.87
N VAL A 40 -0.14 -2.65 -13.19
CA VAL A 40 -0.06 -1.30 -13.78
C VAL A 40 0.74 -0.37 -12.88
N THR A 41 1.25 0.71 -13.44
CA THR A 41 1.93 1.80 -12.72
C THR A 41 1.50 3.14 -13.32
N LEU A 42 1.61 4.25 -12.58
CA LEU A 42 1.31 5.57 -13.16
C LEU A 42 2.27 5.89 -14.32
N ALA A 43 3.52 5.43 -14.25
CA ALA A 43 4.51 5.59 -15.33
C ALA A 43 4.11 4.87 -16.64
N SER A 44 3.18 3.90 -16.58
CA SER A 44 2.67 3.19 -17.76
C SER A 44 1.58 3.96 -18.53
N LEU A 45 1.08 5.07 -17.98
CA LEU A 45 0.08 5.91 -18.64
C LEU A 45 0.65 6.65 -19.85
N PRO A 46 -0.20 7.11 -20.79
CA PRO A 46 0.21 7.99 -21.87
C PRO A 46 1.00 9.19 -21.35
N GLN A 47 2.27 9.27 -21.76
CA GLN A 47 3.21 10.31 -21.37
C GLN A 47 2.80 11.67 -21.94
N GLY A 48 3.16 12.74 -21.25
CA GLY A 48 2.82 14.11 -21.66
C GLY A 48 1.38 14.54 -21.37
N LYS A 49 0.52 13.63 -20.88
CA LYS A 49 -0.80 13.98 -20.33
C LYS A 49 -0.71 14.09 -18.80
N PRO A 50 -1.32 15.13 -18.19
CA PRO A 50 -1.49 15.18 -16.74
C PRO A 50 -2.38 14.04 -16.23
N ILE A 51 -2.38 13.84 -14.92
CA ILE A 51 -3.12 12.76 -14.24
C ILE A 51 -4.08 13.36 -13.20
N TYR A 52 -5.31 12.85 -13.15
CA TYR A 52 -6.27 13.10 -12.09
C TYR A 52 -6.62 11.77 -11.42
N LEU A 53 -6.25 11.64 -10.15
CA LEU A 53 -6.59 10.49 -9.31
C LEU A 53 -7.70 10.87 -8.33
N LYS A 54 -8.66 9.98 -8.12
CA LYS A 54 -9.57 10.01 -6.96
C LYS A 54 -9.42 8.73 -6.16
N PHE A 55 -8.93 8.83 -4.94
CA PHE A 55 -8.90 7.73 -3.98
C PHE A 55 -10.27 7.53 -3.34
N TRP A 56 -10.73 6.28 -3.26
CA TRP A 56 -12.05 5.95 -2.77
C TRP A 56 -12.13 4.53 -2.18
N ALA A 57 -13.22 4.25 -1.48
CA ALA A 57 -13.62 2.91 -1.07
C ALA A 57 -15.12 2.73 -1.30
N SER A 58 -15.61 1.52 -1.57
CA SER A 58 -17.03 1.28 -1.84
C SER A 58 -17.96 1.60 -0.66
N TRP A 59 -17.41 1.56 0.55
CA TRP A 59 -18.13 1.89 1.79
C TRP A 59 -18.04 3.37 2.19
N CYS A 60 -17.24 4.18 1.49
CA CYS A 60 -17.08 5.60 1.76
C CYS A 60 -18.27 6.39 1.19
N LYS A 61 -19.18 6.82 2.06
CA LYS A 61 -20.40 7.53 1.67
C LYS A 61 -20.13 8.84 0.89
N PRO A 62 -19.24 9.75 1.34
CA PRO A 62 -18.95 10.96 0.56
C PRO A 62 -18.30 10.63 -0.79
N CYS A 63 -17.54 9.54 -0.89
CA CYS A 63 -16.99 9.10 -2.17
C CYS A 63 -18.09 8.79 -3.18
N MET A 64 -19.14 8.09 -2.71
CA MET A 64 -20.32 7.70 -3.48
C MET A 64 -21.14 8.93 -3.91
N GLU A 65 -21.33 9.90 -3.01
CA GLU A 65 -21.99 11.19 -3.30
C GLU A 65 -21.26 11.96 -4.41
N GLN A 66 -19.92 11.86 -4.46
CA GLN A 66 -19.09 12.51 -5.48
C GLN A 66 -18.86 11.67 -6.76
N MET A 67 -19.43 10.47 -6.89
CA MET A 67 -19.19 9.63 -8.09
C MET A 67 -19.78 10.21 -9.39
N PRO A 68 -21.01 10.76 -9.42
CA PRO A 68 -21.56 11.36 -10.64
C PRO A 68 -20.72 12.53 -11.17
N HIS A 69 -20.23 13.40 -10.27
CA HIS A 69 -19.32 14.49 -10.63
C HIS A 69 -18.03 13.95 -11.25
N PHE A 70 -17.45 12.92 -10.64
CA PHE A 70 -16.19 12.34 -11.11
C PHE A 70 -16.33 11.68 -12.49
N GLU A 71 -17.40 10.91 -12.73
CA GLU A 71 -17.71 10.33 -14.04
C GLU A 71 -17.90 11.41 -15.11
N HIS A 72 -18.60 12.51 -14.79
CA HIS A 72 -18.72 13.64 -15.70
C HIS A 72 -17.36 14.28 -16.03
N ALA A 73 -16.50 14.48 -15.03
CA ALA A 73 -15.13 14.98 -15.24
C ALA A 73 -14.33 14.05 -16.17
N TYR A 74 -14.42 12.74 -16.00
CA TYR A 74 -13.80 11.77 -16.90
C TYR A 74 -14.30 11.91 -18.33
N GLN A 75 -15.63 11.92 -18.55
CA GLN A 75 -16.17 12.03 -19.90
C GLN A 75 -15.72 13.32 -20.59
N ARG A 76 -15.61 14.43 -19.85
CA ARG A 76 -15.14 15.72 -20.37
C ARG A 76 -13.65 15.76 -20.68
N TYR A 77 -12.81 15.15 -19.83
CA TYR A 77 -11.36 15.37 -19.85
C TYR A 77 -10.51 14.16 -20.28
N LYS A 78 -11.06 12.96 -20.44
CA LYS A 78 -10.30 11.72 -20.75
C LYS A 78 -9.35 11.79 -21.95
N ASP A 79 -9.63 12.65 -22.93
CA ASP A 79 -8.76 12.84 -24.09
C ASP A 79 -7.53 13.71 -23.78
N LYS A 80 -7.62 14.57 -22.75
CA LYS A 80 -6.57 15.51 -22.33
C LYS A 80 -5.85 15.10 -21.03
N VAL A 81 -6.56 14.44 -20.12
CA VAL A 81 -6.11 14.07 -18.78
C VAL A 81 -6.29 12.58 -18.56
N ASN A 82 -5.30 11.91 -17.97
CA ASN A 82 -5.43 10.54 -17.50
C ASN A 82 -6.23 10.55 -16.19
N VAL A 83 -7.53 10.29 -16.26
CA VAL A 83 -8.40 10.24 -15.07
C VAL A 83 -8.55 8.80 -14.58
N LEU A 84 -8.26 8.54 -13.31
CA LEU A 84 -8.26 7.20 -12.71
C LEU A 84 -8.96 7.19 -11.34
N ALA A 85 -9.81 6.18 -11.13
CA ALA A 85 -10.41 5.88 -9.83
C ALA A 85 -9.50 4.90 -9.07
N LEU A 86 -8.91 5.32 -7.95
CA LEU A 86 -7.98 4.52 -7.15
C LEU A 86 -8.71 3.96 -5.92
N ASN A 87 -9.10 2.69 -5.96
CA ASN A 87 -9.68 2.05 -4.78
C ASN A 87 -8.56 1.68 -3.78
N ILE A 88 -8.72 2.08 -2.52
CA ILE A 88 -7.70 1.91 -1.47
C ILE A 88 -7.60 0.46 -0.94
N ASN A 89 -8.52 -0.41 -1.35
CA ASN A 89 -8.58 -1.83 -1.03
C ASN A 89 -8.47 -2.14 0.48
N ILE A 90 -9.15 -1.35 1.31
CA ILE A 90 -9.28 -1.57 2.76
C ILE A 90 -10.70 -2.08 3.04
N ASN A 91 -10.81 -3.21 3.70
CA ASN A 91 -12.02 -3.99 3.93
C ASN A 91 -12.86 -3.96 2.66
N GLU A 92 -12.31 -4.42 1.54
CA GLU A 92 -12.94 -4.25 0.23
C GLU A 92 -13.20 -5.62 -0.40
N SER A 93 -14.22 -5.70 -1.25
CA SER A 93 -14.47 -6.90 -2.04
C SER A 93 -14.73 -6.55 -3.49
N LYS A 94 -14.47 -7.50 -4.39
CA LYS A 94 -14.73 -7.31 -5.82
C LYS A 94 -16.20 -6.99 -6.07
N GLU A 95 -17.09 -7.72 -5.42
CA GLU A 95 -18.55 -7.58 -5.56
C GLU A 95 -19.02 -6.21 -5.08
N ALA A 96 -18.39 -5.64 -4.05
CA ALA A 96 -18.72 -4.31 -3.56
C ALA A 96 -18.29 -3.22 -4.58
N ILE A 97 -17.11 -3.36 -5.19
CA ILE A 97 -16.67 -2.45 -6.27
C ILE A 97 -17.56 -2.61 -7.51
N ASP A 98 -17.87 -3.83 -7.93
CA ASP A 98 -18.75 -4.10 -9.08
C ASP A 98 -20.11 -3.41 -8.91
N LYS A 99 -20.72 -3.52 -7.72
CA LYS A 99 -22.00 -2.84 -7.41
C LYS A 99 -21.92 -1.33 -7.55
N VAL A 100 -20.79 -0.70 -7.19
CA VAL A 100 -20.60 0.74 -7.37
C VAL A 100 -20.49 1.08 -8.85
N VAL A 101 -19.72 0.29 -9.61
CA VAL A 101 -19.59 0.47 -11.07
C VAL A 101 -20.96 0.39 -11.75
N GLU A 102 -21.75 -0.63 -11.42
CA GLU A 102 -23.10 -0.82 -11.97
C GLU A 102 -24.07 0.28 -11.55
N HIS A 103 -24.09 0.64 -10.27
CA HIS A 103 -25.03 1.63 -9.73
C HIS A 103 -24.83 3.01 -10.33
N TYR A 104 -23.57 3.44 -10.52
CA TYR A 104 -23.24 4.76 -11.06
C TYR A 104 -22.97 4.76 -12.57
N GLY A 105 -22.97 3.59 -13.23
CA GLY A 105 -22.65 3.46 -14.65
C GLY A 105 -21.25 3.98 -14.97
N LEU A 106 -20.26 3.62 -14.15
CA LEU A 106 -18.90 4.17 -14.26
C LEU A 106 -18.17 3.63 -15.49
N HIS A 107 -17.59 4.53 -16.28
CA HIS A 107 -16.70 4.18 -17.39
C HIS A 107 -15.23 4.51 -17.06
N ILE A 108 -15.00 5.27 -15.99
CA ILE A 108 -13.66 5.57 -15.49
C ILE A 108 -12.87 4.27 -15.23
N PRO A 109 -11.59 4.19 -15.67
CA PRO A 109 -10.72 3.09 -15.28
C PRO A 109 -10.49 3.05 -13.77
N ILE A 110 -10.77 1.89 -13.16
CA ILE A 110 -10.54 1.64 -11.74
C ILE A 110 -9.28 0.82 -11.54
N TRP A 111 -8.35 1.34 -10.72
CA TRP A 111 -7.15 0.65 -10.27
C TRP A 111 -7.21 0.42 -8.75
N LEU A 112 -6.49 -0.58 -8.27
CA LEU A 112 -6.44 -1.02 -6.88
C LEU A 112 -5.07 -0.73 -6.29
N ASP A 113 -5.05 0.02 -5.18
CA ASP A 113 -3.86 0.21 -4.35
C ASP A 113 -3.79 -0.87 -3.25
N ASN A 114 -3.57 -2.11 -3.68
CA ASN A 114 -3.59 -3.28 -2.79
C ASN A 114 -2.55 -3.24 -1.66
N GLU A 115 -1.45 -2.52 -1.88
CA GLU A 115 -0.40 -2.31 -0.88
C GLU A 115 -0.57 -0.97 -0.13
N GLY A 116 -1.48 -0.08 -0.56
CA GLY A 116 -1.64 1.26 0.02
C GLY A 116 -0.43 2.17 -0.16
N ALA A 117 0.56 1.73 -0.95
CA ALA A 117 1.83 2.40 -1.08
C ALA A 117 1.69 3.72 -1.85
N LEU A 118 0.78 3.76 -2.84
CA LEU A 118 0.53 5.00 -3.56
C LEU A 118 -0.19 6.02 -2.68
N GLY A 119 -1.18 5.57 -1.90
CA GLY A 119 -1.85 6.41 -0.91
C GLY A 119 -0.88 7.04 0.08
N VAL A 120 0.05 6.24 0.64
CA VAL A 120 1.10 6.74 1.55
C VAL A 120 2.02 7.75 0.83
N ALA A 121 2.50 7.41 -0.37
CA ALA A 121 3.40 8.28 -1.14
C ALA A 121 2.77 9.62 -1.52
N LEU A 122 1.44 9.67 -1.65
CA LEU A 122 0.68 10.88 -1.98
C LEU A 122 0.02 11.55 -0.75
N GLY A 123 0.30 11.09 0.47
CA GLY A 123 -0.20 11.72 1.69
C GLY A 123 -1.71 11.55 1.94
N LEU A 124 -2.28 10.41 1.55
CA LEU A 124 -3.68 10.07 1.79
C LEU A 124 -3.97 10.00 3.29
N VAL A 125 -4.87 10.86 3.80
CA VAL A 125 -5.33 10.88 5.21
C VAL A 125 -6.84 10.63 5.37
N GLY A 126 -7.55 10.45 4.27
CA GLY A 126 -8.99 10.23 4.25
C GLY A 126 -9.50 10.02 2.83
N THR A 127 -10.68 9.43 2.68
CA THR A 127 -11.36 9.39 1.37
C THR A 127 -12.65 10.24 1.42
N PRO A 128 -13.20 10.70 0.29
CA PRO A 128 -12.59 10.77 -1.04
C PRO A 128 -11.35 11.67 -1.02
N TYR A 129 -10.36 11.40 -1.86
CA TYR A 129 -9.17 12.25 -1.97
C TYR A 129 -8.75 12.41 -3.42
N HIS A 130 -8.77 13.65 -3.89
CA HIS A 130 -8.50 14.04 -5.25
C HIS A 130 -7.07 14.53 -5.36
N VAL A 131 -6.33 14.07 -6.37
CA VAL A 131 -4.95 14.44 -6.63
C VAL A 131 -4.79 14.81 -8.10
N LEU A 132 -4.34 16.04 -8.35
CA LEU A 132 -3.98 16.51 -9.68
C LEU A 132 -2.46 16.53 -9.83
N ILE A 133 -1.97 15.90 -10.90
CA ILE A 133 -0.54 15.75 -11.21
C ILE A 133 -0.30 16.32 -12.61
N ASN A 134 0.66 17.23 -12.75
CA ASN A 134 0.99 17.84 -14.03
C ASN A 134 1.72 16.86 -14.97
N ALA A 135 1.93 17.27 -16.23
CA ALA A 135 2.61 16.43 -17.23
C ALA A 135 4.10 16.15 -16.90
N GLN A 136 4.69 16.89 -15.97
CA GLN A 136 6.04 16.66 -15.43
C GLN A 136 6.04 15.69 -14.25
N GLY A 137 4.87 15.20 -13.83
CA GLY A 137 4.75 14.29 -12.72
C GLY A 137 4.80 14.95 -11.35
N GLN A 138 4.50 16.24 -11.24
CA GLN A 138 4.45 16.93 -9.95
C GLN A 138 2.99 17.04 -9.49
N VAL A 139 2.74 16.76 -8.20
CA VAL A 139 1.43 17.03 -7.59
C VAL A 139 1.23 18.54 -7.53
N VAL A 140 0.14 19.05 -8.07
CA VAL A 140 -0.15 20.50 -8.15
C VAL A 140 -1.39 20.91 -7.36
N TYR A 141 -2.27 19.96 -7.03
CA TYR A 141 -3.47 20.25 -6.25
C TYR A 141 -4.02 18.97 -5.61
N THR A 142 -4.52 19.10 -4.38
CA THR A 142 -5.17 18.00 -3.64
C THR A 142 -6.36 18.52 -2.84
N THR A 143 -7.44 17.75 -2.77
CA THR A 143 -8.63 18.12 -1.97
C THR A 143 -9.46 16.87 -1.63
N HIS A 144 -10.33 16.97 -0.62
CA HIS A 144 -11.36 15.98 -0.34
C HIS A 144 -12.72 16.35 -0.97
N GLU A 145 -12.86 17.57 -1.49
CA GLU A 145 -14.11 18.11 -2.01
C GLU A 145 -14.20 18.02 -3.53
N ALA A 146 -15.39 17.67 -4.03
CA ALA A 146 -15.73 17.79 -5.45
C ALA A 146 -16.48 19.09 -5.68
N ASP A 147 -15.74 20.20 -5.75
CA ASP A 147 -16.28 21.56 -5.79
C ASP A 147 -15.80 22.37 -7.01
N ALA A 148 -16.21 23.64 -7.06
CA ALA A 148 -15.86 24.55 -8.15
C ALA A 148 -14.34 24.84 -8.21
N GLU A 149 -13.62 24.75 -7.10
CA GLU A 149 -12.17 24.96 -7.10
C GLU A 149 -11.46 23.75 -7.71
N LEU A 150 -11.88 22.53 -7.39
CA LEU A 150 -11.39 21.33 -8.08
C LEU A 150 -11.63 21.42 -9.59
N ASP A 151 -12.84 21.81 -10.00
CA ASP A 151 -13.20 21.95 -11.42
C ASP A 151 -12.30 22.98 -12.12
N ARG A 152 -12.05 24.12 -11.49
CA ARG A 152 -11.14 25.16 -12.00
C ARG A 152 -9.72 24.63 -12.13
N GLN A 153 -9.19 23.96 -11.12
CA GLN A 153 -7.82 23.43 -11.13
C GLN A 153 -7.65 22.33 -12.19
N LEU A 154 -8.66 21.49 -12.39
CA LEU A 154 -8.67 20.45 -13.43
C LEU A 154 -8.75 21.06 -14.84
N GLU A 155 -9.50 22.14 -15.03
CA GLU A 155 -9.55 22.85 -16.32
C GLU A 155 -8.19 23.48 -16.66
N LEU A 156 -7.55 24.16 -15.70
CA LEU A 156 -6.20 24.71 -15.89
C LEU A 156 -5.20 23.61 -16.26
N LEU A 157 -5.27 22.48 -15.57
CA LEU A 157 -4.43 21.31 -15.81
C LEU A 157 -4.64 20.75 -17.23
N ALA A 158 -5.90 20.60 -17.65
CA ALA A 158 -6.26 20.09 -18.97
C ALA A 158 -5.87 21.04 -20.12
N GLU A 159 -5.76 22.34 -19.85
CA GLU A 159 -5.27 23.36 -20.79
C GLU A 159 -3.74 23.48 -20.81
N GLY A 160 -3.02 22.71 -19.97
CA GLY A 160 -1.56 22.78 -19.88
C GLY A 160 -1.04 24.06 -19.23
N LYS A 161 -1.89 24.78 -18.47
CA LYS A 161 -1.47 25.96 -17.73
C LYS A 161 -0.60 25.56 -16.54
N ALA A 162 0.47 26.31 -16.33
CA ALA A 162 1.39 26.05 -15.23
C ALA A 162 0.69 26.25 -13.87
N GLN A 163 0.84 25.26 -12.99
CA GLN A 163 0.41 25.31 -11.60
C GLN A 163 1.63 25.03 -10.72
N PRO A 164 1.80 25.77 -9.61
CA PRO A 164 2.94 25.54 -8.72
C PRO A 164 2.85 24.12 -8.13
N PRO A 165 3.95 23.35 -8.14
CA PRO A 165 4.01 22.09 -7.43
C PRO A 165 3.73 22.28 -5.93
N LEU A 166 2.96 21.36 -5.35
CA LEU A 166 2.88 21.22 -3.91
C LEU A 166 4.20 20.65 -3.38
N ALA A 167 4.56 21.04 -2.16
CA ALA A 167 5.68 20.40 -1.47
C ALA A 167 5.39 18.90 -1.32
N SER A 168 6.39 18.06 -1.58
CA SER A 168 6.26 16.62 -1.33
C SER A 168 6.00 16.38 0.16
N THR A 169 4.86 15.80 0.48
CA THR A 169 4.51 15.37 1.84
C THR A 169 4.79 13.88 2.06
N GLY A 170 5.06 13.12 1.00
CA GLY A 170 5.43 11.71 1.08
C GLY A 170 6.84 11.52 1.67
N LEU A 171 7.00 10.44 2.44
CA LEU A 171 8.29 10.02 2.97
C LEU A 171 9.14 9.32 1.91
N ASP A 172 10.46 9.56 1.94
CA ASP A 172 11.40 8.71 1.23
C ASP A 172 11.63 7.37 1.96
N ASP A 173 12.22 6.39 1.26
CA ASP A 173 12.49 5.05 1.79
C ASP A 173 13.33 5.09 3.09
N THR A 174 14.26 6.03 3.22
CA THR A 174 15.13 6.13 4.40
C THR A 174 14.32 6.60 5.60
N GLN A 175 13.52 7.64 5.43
CA GLN A 175 12.64 8.18 6.46
C GLN A 175 11.58 7.15 6.88
N ALA A 176 10.97 6.45 5.92
CA ALA A 176 10.02 5.37 6.19
C ALA A 176 10.65 4.25 7.02
N ASN A 177 11.85 3.80 6.64
CA ASN A 177 12.56 2.74 7.38
C ASN A 177 12.95 3.17 8.80
N GLN A 178 13.33 4.44 9.00
CA GLN A 178 13.63 4.98 10.33
C GLN A 178 12.40 4.97 11.24
N GLN A 179 11.23 5.33 10.72
CA GLN A 179 9.98 5.31 11.49
C GLN A 179 9.46 3.91 11.77
N LEU A 180 9.71 2.95 10.87
CA LEU A 180 9.34 1.55 11.06
C LEU A 180 10.22 0.84 12.10
N ALA A 181 11.52 1.17 12.18
CA ALA A 181 12.50 0.42 12.95
C ALA A 181 12.10 0.07 14.41
N PRO A 182 11.51 1.00 15.21
CA PRO A 182 11.07 0.68 16.59
C PRO A 182 9.98 -0.40 16.67
N TRP A 183 9.13 -0.49 15.63
CA TRP A 183 8.04 -1.44 15.54
C TRP A 183 8.50 -2.84 15.21
N LEU A 184 9.65 -2.95 14.55
CA LEU A 184 10.23 -4.20 14.08
C LEU A 184 11.16 -4.86 15.12
N GLN A 185 11.25 -4.34 16.34
CA GLN A 185 12.08 -4.93 17.40
C GLN A 185 11.26 -5.56 18.51
N GLY A 186 11.74 -6.70 19.03
CA GLY A 186 11.14 -7.40 20.15
C GLY A 186 9.88 -8.15 19.78
N GLU A 187 9.26 -8.76 20.78
CA GLU A 187 8.07 -9.59 20.64
C GLU A 187 6.84 -8.87 21.20
N LYS A 188 5.80 -8.73 20.38
CA LYS A 188 4.58 -7.98 20.74
C LYS A 188 3.36 -8.44 19.98
N LEU A 189 2.20 -8.12 20.53
CA LEU A 189 0.89 -8.24 19.90
C LEU A 189 0.47 -6.86 19.37
N LEU A 190 0.24 -6.76 18.07
CA LEU A 190 -0.19 -5.54 17.39
C LEU A 190 -1.63 -5.70 16.94
N PHE A 191 -2.56 -4.98 17.55
CA PHE A 191 -3.97 -4.97 17.19
C PHE A 191 -4.27 -3.77 16.28
N PHE A 192 -4.56 -4.04 15.01
CA PHE A 192 -4.90 -3.06 13.99
C PHE A 192 -6.40 -2.89 13.88
N THR A 193 -6.89 -1.66 14.00
CA THR A 193 -8.31 -1.32 13.86
C THR A 193 -8.49 0.10 13.31
N ALA A 194 -9.72 0.57 13.18
CA ALA A 194 -10.04 1.98 12.99
C ALA A 194 -11.09 2.42 14.01
N THR A 195 -10.98 3.66 14.48
CA THR A 195 -11.89 4.27 15.47
C THR A 195 -13.35 4.33 14.98
N TRP A 196 -13.52 4.29 13.65
CA TRP A 196 -14.81 4.35 12.97
C TRP A 196 -15.36 3.01 12.48
N CYS A 197 -14.63 1.92 12.67
CA CYS A 197 -15.00 0.63 12.08
C CYS A 197 -16.37 0.10 12.53
N ASP A 198 -16.76 0.39 13.77
CA ASP A 198 -18.00 -0.12 14.36
C ASP A 198 -19.23 0.71 14.03
N TRP A 199 -19.08 2.01 13.78
CA TRP A 199 -20.23 2.90 13.57
C TRP A 199 -20.35 3.38 12.13
N TYR A 200 -19.27 3.77 11.47
CA TYR A 200 -19.32 4.34 10.12
C TYR A 200 -19.74 3.29 9.08
N LEU A 201 -19.32 2.05 9.31
CA LEU A 201 -19.65 0.91 8.46
C LEU A 201 -21.03 0.32 8.76
N ALA A 202 -21.77 0.79 9.78
CA ALA A 202 -23.01 0.13 10.22
C ALA A 202 -24.08 0.11 9.11
N ASP A 203 -24.18 1.18 8.33
CA ASP A 203 -25.19 1.32 7.28
C ASP A 203 -24.81 0.54 6.02
N THR A 204 -23.53 0.63 5.60
CA THR A 204 -23.06 0.05 4.33
C THR A 204 -22.56 -1.39 4.48
N ARG A 205 -22.11 -1.78 5.67
CA ARG A 205 -21.46 -3.07 5.99
C ARG A 205 -21.78 -3.54 7.42
N PRO A 206 -23.07 -3.81 7.72
CA PRO A 206 -23.52 -4.11 9.09
C PRO A 206 -22.79 -5.30 9.73
N ALA A 207 -22.50 -6.36 8.97
CA ALA A 207 -21.77 -7.53 9.50
C ALA A 207 -20.33 -7.16 9.93
N MET A 208 -19.67 -6.26 9.20
CA MET A 208 -18.33 -5.78 9.54
C MET A 208 -18.36 -4.90 10.79
N ALA A 209 -19.30 -3.95 10.84
CA ALA A 209 -19.51 -3.09 12.00
C ALA A 209 -19.78 -3.89 13.29
N GLN A 210 -20.61 -4.94 13.19
CA GLN A 210 -20.87 -5.87 14.29
C GLN A 210 -19.61 -6.65 14.69
N ARG A 211 -18.82 -7.14 13.72
CA ARG A 211 -17.53 -7.80 13.98
C ARG A 211 -16.58 -6.85 14.72
N CYS A 212 -16.41 -5.62 14.25
CA CYS A 212 -15.60 -4.60 14.94
C CYS A 212 -16.08 -4.35 16.36
N THR A 213 -17.39 -4.16 16.56
CA THR A 213 -17.97 -4.00 17.90
C THR A 213 -17.64 -5.18 18.82
N LYS A 214 -17.84 -6.42 18.35
CA LYS A 214 -17.60 -7.64 19.13
C LYS A 214 -16.13 -7.74 19.55
N VAL A 215 -15.21 -7.60 18.61
CA VAL A 215 -13.77 -7.73 18.87
C VAL A 215 -13.26 -6.65 19.81
N GLN A 216 -13.67 -5.41 19.61
CA GLN A 216 -13.20 -4.27 20.41
C GLN A 216 -13.71 -4.37 21.86
N LYS A 217 -14.94 -4.85 22.08
CA LYS A 217 -15.48 -5.14 23.42
C LYS A 217 -14.73 -6.29 24.12
N GLY A 218 -14.34 -7.33 23.38
CA GLY A 218 -13.63 -8.49 23.92
C GLY A 218 -12.11 -8.30 24.11
N LEU A 219 -11.55 -7.16 23.68
CA LEU A 219 -10.10 -6.96 23.65
C LEU A 219 -9.48 -6.97 25.04
N ASN A 220 -10.15 -6.37 26.03
CA ASN A 220 -9.67 -6.37 27.42
C ASN A 220 -9.56 -7.79 27.98
N ASP A 221 -10.58 -8.63 27.77
CA ASP A 221 -10.59 -10.01 28.24
C ASP A 221 -9.49 -10.83 27.56
N LEU A 222 -9.30 -10.63 26.25
CA LEU A 222 -8.22 -11.27 25.50
C LEU A 222 -6.83 -10.86 26.02
N THR A 223 -6.64 -9.57 26.32
CA THR A 223 -5.36 -9.10 26.88
C THR A 223 -5.10 -9.62 28.28
N ALA A 224 -6.14 -9.72 29.12
CA ALA A 224 -6.05 -10.28 30.46
C ALA A 224 -5.69 -11.78 30.45
N ALA A 225 -6.13 -12.52 29.43
CA ALA A 225 -5.75 -13.91 29.22
C ALA A 225 -4.28 -14.10 28.75
N LEU A 226 -3.60 -13.02 28.34
CA LEU A 226 -2.24 -13.02 27.80
C LEU A 226 -1.33 -12.01 28.54
N PRO A 227 -1.19 -12.11 29.87
CA PRO A 227 -0.57 -11.06 30.70
C PRO A 227 0.92 -10.84 30.44
N ASN A 228 1.61 -11.84 29.88
CA ASN A 228 3.05 -11.79 29.59
C ASN A 228 3.36 -11.34 28.16
N ARG A 229 2.37 -10.86 27.40
CA ARG A 229 2.54 -10.39 26.03
C ARG A 229 2.45 -8.86 26.00
N PRO A 230 3.45 -8.13 25.47
CA PRO A 230 3.30 -6.70 25.24
C PRO A 230 2.23 -6.44 24.17
N TRP A 231 1.32 -5.50 24.42
CA TRP A 231 0.23 -5.13 23.51
C TRP A 231 0.40 -3.70 23.01
N GLN A 232 0.12 -3.49 21.73
CA GLN A 232 -0.12 -2.17 21.16
C GLN A 232 -1.40 -2.23 20.30
N ILE A 233 -2.24 -1.22 20.45
CA ILE A 233 -3.31 -0.92 19.50
C ILE A 233 -2.81 0.12 18.51
N LEU A 234 -2.96 -0.19 17.23
CA LEU A 234 -2.65 0.67 16.09
C LEU A 234 -3.95 1.01 15.39
N VAL A 235 -4.31 2.29 15.40
CA VAL A 235 -5.48 2.77 14.67
C VAL A 235 -5.07 3.33 13.33
N ASN A 236 -5.87 3.04 12.31
CA ASN A 236 -5.71 3.61 10.98
C ASN A 236 -5.86 5.13 11.04
N HIS A 237 -5.01 5.88 10.33
CA HIS A 237 -5.03 7.34 10.30
C HIS A 237 -6.17 7.95 9.48
N LEU A 238 -6.82 7.15 8.62
CA LEU A 238 -7.96 7.60 7.83
C LEU A 238 -9.05 8.16 8.76
N TRP A 239 -9.35 9.46 8.60
CA TRP A 239 -10.33 10.20 9.40
C TRP A 239 -10.17 10.05 10.92
N THR A 240 -8.94 9.84 11.40
CA THR A 240 -8.67 9.61 12.82
C THR A 240 -7.67 10.63 13.34
N ASP A 241 -8.12 11.42 14.31
CA ASP A 241 -7.28 12.30 15.11
C ASP A 241 -7.24 11.82 16.58
N GLN A 242 -6.58 12.59 17.44
CA GLN A 242 -6.45 12.24 18.85
C GLN A 242 -7.81 12.24 19.59
N ALA A 243 -8.74 13.12 19.22
CA ALA A 243 -10.06 13.17 19.84
C ALA A 243 -10.85 11.88 19.52
N ALA A 244 -10.83 11.43 18.26
CA ALA A 244 -11.42 10.16 17.87
C ALA A 244 -10.81 8.97 18.62
N VAL A 245 -9.49 9.00 18.91
CA VAL A 245 -8.84 7.96 19.72
C VAL A 245 -9.31 7.98 21.17
N ASP A 246 -9.49 9.16 21.76
CA ASP A 246 -9.93 9.28 23.15
C ASP A 246 -11.38 8.81 23.32
N GLU A 247 -12.28 9.20 22.39
CA GLU A 247 -13.66 8.69 22.33
C GLU A 247 -13.69 7.17 22.15
N PHE A 248 -12.85 6.65 21.24
CA PHE A 248 -12.73 5.21 20.99
C PHE A 248 -12.26 4.45 22.24
N ARG A 249 -11.26 4.98 22.95
CA ARG A 249 -10.77 4.42 24.21
C ARG A 249 -11.86 4.37 25.26
N GLU A 250 -12.60 5.47 25.44
CA GLU A 250 -13.68 5.56 26.41
C GLU A 250 -14.82 4.59 26.09
N LYS A 251 -15.26 4.57 24.82
CA LYS A 251 -16.36 3.71 24.35
C LYS A 251 -16.14 2.23 24.62
N PHE A 252 -14.91 1.74 24.39
CA PHE A 252 -14.57 0.32 24.56
C PHE A 252 -13.80 0.03 25.86
N GLN A 253 -13.58 1.06 26.69
CA GLN A 253 -12.86 0.96 27.98
C GLN A 253 -11.47 0.33 27.83
N LEU A 254 -10.78 0.66 26.74
CA LEU A 254 -9.51 0.03 26.36
C LEU A 254 -8.38 0.47 27.30
N ARG A 255 -7.58 -0.49 27.76
CA ARG A 255 -6.49 -0.26 28.72
C ARG A 255 -5.11 -0.27 28.10
N GLN A 256 -5.01 -0.79 26.88
CA GLN A 256 -3.75 -0.96 26.17
C GLN A 256 -3.32 0.37 25.54
N PRO A 257 -2.01 0.59 25.32
CA PRO A 257 -1.54 1.75 24.56
C PRO A 257 -2.19 1.80 23.17
N ILE A 258 -2.68 2.97 22.78
CA ILE A 258 -3.27 3.23 21.46
C ILE A 258 -2.41 4.27 20.76
N GLN A 259 -2.07 4.02 19.50
CA GLN A 259 -1.32 4.95 18.66
C GLN A 259 -1.93 5.00 17.27
N ILE A 260 -1.97 6.20 16.69
CA ILE A 260 -2.35 6.42 15.29
C ILE A 260 -1.14 6.07 14.42
N ASP A 261 -1.34 5.25 13.39
CA ASP A 261 -0.35 5.06 12.33
C ASP A 261 -0.38 6.27 11.38
N GLU A 262 0.11 7.42 11.86
CA GLU A 262 -0.07 8.75 11.24
C GLU A 262 0.22 8.83 9.74
N LEU A 263 1.17 8.01 9.27
CA LEU A 263 1.64 7.98 7.89
C LEU A 263 1.23 6.71 7.14
N GLY A 264 0.40 5.85 7.74
CA GLY A 264 -0.02 4.57 7.17
C GLY A 264 1.12 3.58 6.96
N LEU A 265 2.28 3.79 7.58
CA LEU A 265 3.49 2.99 7.37
C LEU A 265 3.33 1.58 7.92
N LEU A 266 2.72 1.41 9.09
CA LEU A 266 2.55 0.11 9.74
C LEU A 266 1.46 -0.70 9.05
N PHE A 267 0.33 -0.07 8.71
CA PHE A 267 -0.73 -0.69 7.93
C PHE A 267 -0.20 -1.17 6.58
N ASN A 268 0.60 -0.35 5.89
CA ASN A 268 1.25 -0.73 4.65
C ASN A 268 2.28 -1.84 4.86
N HIS A 269 3.24 -1.67 5.78
CA HIS A 269 4.32 -2.62 6.04
C HIS A 269 3.79 -4.01 6.35
N PHE A 270 2.79 -4.11 7.22
CA PHE A 270 2.18 -5.39 7.59
C PHE A 270 1.05 -5.82 6.64
N ALA A 271 0.81 -5.08 5.55
CA ALA A 271 -0.24 -5.33 4.58
C ALA A 271 -1.61 -5.57 5.24
N ILE A 272 -1.98 -4.70 6.18
CA ILE A 272 -3.28 -4.69 6.82
C ILE A 272 -4.28 -4.08 5.85
N ARG A 273 -5.07 -4.95 5.22
CA ARG A 273 -6.19 -4.56 4.36
C ARG A 273 -7.53 -4.87 4.98
N ASP A 274 -7.59 -5.76 5.96
CA ASP A 274 -8.80 -6.07 6.71
C ASP A 274 -8.63 -5.66 8.16
N ILE A 275 -9.53 -4.82 8.67
CA ILE A 275 -9.67 -4.53 10.09
C ILE A 275 -10.95 -5.14 10.66
N PRO A 276 -10.94 -5.64 11.92
CA PRO A 276 -9.79 -5.65 12.82
C PRO A 276 -8.83 -6.82 12.50
N THR A 277 -7.54 -6.62 12.70
CA THR A 277 -6.51 -7.67 12.56
C THR A 277 -5.60 -7.66 13.79
N LEU A 278 -5.31 -8.83 14.36
CA LEU A 278 -4.29 -8.99 15.40
C LEU A 278 -3.08 -9.71 14.82
N LEU A 279 -1.89 -9.13 15.01
CA LEU A 279 -0.63 -9.76 14.67
C LEU A 279 0.16 -10.13 15.93
N TRP A 280 0.73 -11.32 15.94
CA TRP A 280 1.86 -11.63 16.81
C TRP A 280 3.14 -11.43 16.01
N VAL A 281 3.97 -10.51 16.45
CA VAL A 281 5.20 -10.12 15.76
C VAL A 281 6.40 -10.33 16.67
N LYS A 282 7.50 -10.82 16.11
CA LYS A 282 8.81 -10.90 16.76
C LYS A 282 9.90 -10.47 15.80
N ASP A 283 10.62 -9.41 16.16
CA ASP A 283 11.76 -8.89 15.38
C ASP A 283 11.41 -8.69 13.88
N GLY A 284 10.25 -8.05 13.65
CA GLY A 284 9.69 -7.76 12.31
C GLY A 284 9.02 -8.96 11.63
N GLN A 285 9.12 -10.16 12.19
CA GLN A 285 8.50 -11.36 11.63
C GLN A 285 7.09 -11.54 12.18
N VAL A 286 6.11 -11.72 11.29
CA VAL A 286 4.75 -12.08 11.69
C VAL A 286 4.71 -13.57 12.02
N LEU A 287 4.50 -13.87 13.31
CA LEU A 287 4.41 -15.21 13.88
C LEU A 287 2.99 -15.76 13.89
N ALA A 288 1.98 -14.88 13.86
CA ALA A 288 0.57 -15.21 13.64
C ALA A 288 -0.18 -13.98 13.13
N ARG A 289 -1.20 -14.20 12.29
CA ARG A 289 -2.19 -13.20 11.87
C ARG A 289 -3.57 -13.75 12.20
N ILE A 290 -4.35 -12.94 12.90
CA ILE A 290 -5.70 -13.29 13.34
C ILE A 290 -6.66 -12.25 12.79
N THR A 291 -7.55 -12.72 11.93
CA THR A 291 -8.68 -11.97 11.35
C THR A 291 -10.02 -12.54 11.81
N ASP A 292 -10.00 -13.77 12.31
CA ASP A 292 -11.12 -14.44 12.93
C ASP A 292 -10.98 -14.43 14.46
N PHE A 293 -11.96 -13.83 15.12
CA PHE A 293 -12.03 -13.66 16.56
C PHE A 293 -13.23 -14.40 17.16
N ASP A 294 -13.87 -15.28 16.38
CA ASP A 294 -15.11 -15.94 16.79
C ASP A 294 -14.89 -17.00 17.87
N ASP A 295 -13.71 -17.63 17.93
CA ASP A 295 -13.29 -18.57 18.98
C ASP A 295 -12.16 -18.00 19.85
N GLN A 296 -12.53 -17.39 20.98
CA GLN A 296 -11.59 -16.79 21.91
C GLN A 296 -10.68 -17.83 22.60
N ALA A 297 -11.16 -19.06 22.82
CA ALA A 297 -10.37 -20.10 23.47
C ALA A 297 -9.26 -20.61 22.54
N ALA A 298 -9.59 -20.83 21.27
CA ALA A 298 -8.60 -21.17 20.24
C ALA A 298 -7.58 -20.05 20.06
N LEU A 299 -8.04 -18.79 20.06
CA LEU A 299 -7.16 -17.62 19.93
C LEU A 299 -6.15 -17.53 21.09
N VAL A 300 -6.62 -17.62 22.34
CA VAL A 300 -5.73 -17.61 23.51
C VAL A 300 -4.75 -18.76 23.43
N LYS A 301 -5.21 -19.98 23.13
CA LYS A 301 -4.33 -21.16 22.98
C LYS A 301 -3.24 -20.92 21.94
N GLN A 302 -3.57 -20.33 20.78
CA GLN A 302 -2.61 -20.03 19.73
C GLN A 302 -1.58 -18.98 20.18
N LEU A 303 -2.02 -17.91 20.86
CA LEU A 303 -1.16 -16.80 21.28
C LEU A 303 -0.35 -17.09 22.56
N SER A 304 -0.79 -18.04 23.38
CA SER A 304 -0.03 -18.56 24.53
C SER A 304 1.08 -19.52 24.13
N ALA A 305 1.15 -19.97 22.87
CA ALA A 305 2.17 -20.90 22.41
C ALA A 305 3.59 -20.29 22.52
N THR A 306 4.56 -21.12 22.92
CA THR A 306 5.99 -20.73 23.00
C THR A 306 6.74 -20.88 21.68
N LYS A 307 6.13 -21.53 20.69
CA LYS A 307 6.64 -21.61 19.31
C LYS A 307 5.62 -20.98 18.37
N PRO A 308 6.08 -20.21 17.37
CA PRO A 308 5.19 -19.65 16.37
C PRO A 308 4.49 -20.76 15.60
N ALA A 309 3.20 -20.54 15.32
CA ALA A 309 2.41 -21.47 14.51
C ALA A 309 2.91 -21.54 13.06
N PHE A 310 3.67 -20.53 12.62
CA PHE A 310 4.21 -20.41 11.28
C PHE A 310 5.74 -20.28 11.28
N LEU A 311 6.38 -20.77 10.21
CA LEU A 311 7.80 -20.61 9.99
C LEU A 311 8.16 -19.11 9.78
N PRO A 312 9.33 -18.65 10.22
CA PRO A 312 9.93 -17.41 9.71
C PRO A 312 9.96 -17.35 8.18
N VAL A 313 9.83 -16.16 7.59
CA VAL A 313 9.78 -16.00 6.11
C VAL A 313 10.97 -16.65 5.39
N ASP A 314 12.19 -16.54 5.93
CA ASP A 314 13.40 -17.13 5.33
C ASP A 314 13.47 -18.66 5.48
N LYS A 315 12.70 -19.22 6.43
CA LYS A 315 12.53 -20.68 6.57
C LYS A 315 11.36 -21.20 5.73
N ALA A 316 10.30 -20.41 5.58
CA ALA A 316 9.17 -20.74 4.71
C ALA A 316 9.58 -20.68 3.23
N PHE A 317 10.44 -19.72 2.86
CA PHE A 317 10.89 -19.45 1.51
C PHE A 317 12.41 -19.32 1.48
N THR A 318 13.11 -20.46 1.59
CA THR A 318 14.57 -20.48 1.59
C THR A 318 15.09 -20.15 0.20
N LEU A 319 15.77 -19.01 0.08
CA LEU A 319 16.28 -18.48 -1.16
C LEU A 319 17.75 -18.84 -1.37
N SER A 320 18.10 -19.28 -2.57
CA SER A 320 19.47 -19.52 -2.99
C SER A 320 19.69 -19.09 -4.44
N SER A 321 20.94 -18.83 -4.79
CA SER A 321 21.36 -18.59 -6.17
C SER A 321 22.56 -19.46 -6.54
N GLN A 322 22.60 -19.88 -7.80
CA GLN A 322 23.73 -20.58 -8.38
C GLN A 322 23.99 -20.03 -9.77
N ARG A 323 25.27 -19.81 -10.09
CA ARG A 323 25.68 -19.36 -11.42
C ARG A 323 25.66 -20.54 -12.41
N ASP A 324 25.05 -20.32 -13.57
CA ASP A 324 24.98 -21.27 -14.68
C ASP A 324 25.29 -20.50 -15.98
N GLY A 325 26.59 -20.45 -16.34
CA GLY A 325 27.08 -19.63 -17.44
C GLY A 325 26.81 -18.12 -17.26
N ASP A 326 26.19 -17.52 -18.27
CA ASP A 326 25.77 -16.11 -18.29
C ASP A 326 24.46 -15.85 -17.51
N GLN A 327 23.87 -16.90 -16.93
CA GLN A 327 22.64 -16.80 -16.16
C GLN A 327 22.87 -17.03 -14.67
N LEU A 328 22.06 -16.36 -13.85
CA LEU A 328 21.91 -16.68 -12.44
C LEU A 328 20.64 -17.52 -12.27
N VAL A 329 20.79 -18.72 -11.75
CA VAL A 329 19.67 -19.57 -11.36
C VAL A 329 19.28 -19.22 -9.94
N VAL A 330 18.10 -18.64 -9.77
CA VAL A 330 17.54 -18.32 -8.45
C VAL A 330 16.51 -19.37 -8.07
N THR A 331 16.65 -19.94 -6.88
CA THR A 331 15.76 -21.00 -6.39
C THR A 331 15.15 -20.59 -5.06
N TRP A 332 13.83 -20.66 -4.97
CA TRP A 332 13.10 -20.67 -3.72
C TRP A 332 12.72 -22.12 -3.41
N LYS A 333 13.18 -22.63 -2.26
CA LYS A 333 12.61 -23.82 -1.64
C LYS A 333 11.47 -23.38 -0.71
N ILE A 334 10.26 -23.85 -0.99
CA ILE A 334 9.03 -23.44 -0.33
C ILE A 334 8.60 -24.57 0.62
N ALA A 335 8.44 -24.26 1.90
CA ALA A 335 8.03 -25.24 2.90
C ALA A 335 6.60 -25.77 2.64
N ASP A 336 6.31 -26.97 3.13
CA ASP A 336 4.97 -27.57 3.01
C ASP A 336 3.92 -26.72 3.71
N GLY A 337 2.76 -26.56 3.08
CA GLY A 337 1.71 -25.65 3.56
C GLY A 337 1.95 -24.17 3.24
N TYR A 338 2.99 -23.84 2.46
CA TYR A 338 3.29 -22.48 2.01
C TYR A 338 3.28 -22.36 0.48
N TYR A 339 3.09 -21.14 0.00
CA TYR A 339 3.10 -20.81 -1.43
C TYR A 339 3.61 -19.39 -1.70
N LEU A 340 4.25 -19.20 -2.85
CA LEU A 340 4.68 -17.90 -3.37
C LEU A 340 3.74 -17.42 -4.47
N TYR A 341 3.41 -16.13 -4.49
CA TYR A 341 2.65 -15.55 -5.59
C TYR A 341 3.56 -15.22 -6.76
N GLN A 342 3.16 -15.65 -7.96
CA GLN A 342 3.82 -15.24 -9.19
C GLN A 342 3.76 -13.71 -9.38
N ASP A 343 2.59 -13.12 -9.17
CA ASP A 343 2.33 -11.71 -9.46
C ASP A 343 2.87 -10.76 -8.37
N GLN A 344 3.50 -11.31 -7.34
CA GLN A 344 4.18 -10.54 -6.27
C GLN A 344 5.68 -10.81 -6.26
N LEU A 345 6.20 -11.40 -7.35
CA LEU A 345 7.62 -11.59 -7.56
C LEU A 345 8.15 -10.49 -8.49
N GLN A 346 9.18 -9.79 -8.05
CA GLN A 346 9.88 -8.78 -8.83
C GLN A 346 11.38 -9.00 -8.71
N LEU A 347 12.07 -8.92 -9.86
CA LEU A 347 13.52 -9.00 -9.94
C LEU A 347 14.04 -7.66 -10.48
N SER A 348 15.12 -7.14 -9.91
CA SER A 348 15.78 -5.94 -10.43
C SER A 348 17.29 -6.00 -10.25
N ALA A 349 18.02 -5.39 -11.19
CA ALA A 349 19.47 -5.24 -11.14
C ALA A 349 19.85 -3.81 -11.52
N GLY A 350 20.78 -3.20 -10.78
CA GLY A 350 21.16 -1.80 -10.98
C GLY A 350 19.98 -0.83 -10.88
N GLY A 351 18.98 -1.15 -10.05
CA GLY A 351 17.75 -0.36 -9.88
C GLY A 351 16.69 -0.54 -10.97
N LYS A 352 16.96 -1.32 -12.02
CA LYS A 352 16.01 -1.55 -13.13
C LYS A 352 15.30 -2.90 -13.03
N PRO A 353 13.98 -2.97 -13.22
CA PRO A 353 13.26 -4.25 -13.29
C PRO A 353 13.80 -5.15 -14.40
N LEU A 354 13.86 -6.46 -14.13
CA LEU A 354 14.26 -7.49 -15.09
C LEU A 354 13.03 -8.27 -15.55
N PRO A 355 12.96 -8.67 -16.84
CA PRO A 355 11.91 -9.56 -17.32
C PRO A 355 12.07 -10.95 -16.68
N ILE A 356 10.95 -11.60 -16.39
CA ILE A 356 10.92 -12.89 -15.72
C ILE A 356 10.22 -13.90 -16.63
N SER A 357 10.93 -14.97 -16.99
CA SER A 357 10.32 -16.13 -17.63
C SER A 357 9.81 -17.07 -16.55
N TYR A 358 8.49 -17.06 -16.36
CA TYR A 358 7.82 -17.84 -15.33
C TYR A 358 7.55 -19.28 -15.78
N PRO A 359 7.83 -20.30 -14.94
CA PRO A 359 7.33 -21.64 -15.18
C PRO A 359 5.81 -21.70 -15.01
N LYS A 360 5.19 -22.84 -15.35
CA LYS A 360 3.74 -23.01 -15.18
C LYS A 360 3.35 -22.86 -13.70
N ALA A 361 2.50 -21.88 -13.39
CA ALA A 361 1.96 -21.66 -12.06
C ALA A 361 0.67 -22.47 -11.80
N ILE A 362 0.31 -22.59 -10.54
CA ILE A 362 -0.93 -23.20 -10.05
C ILE A 362 -1.96 -22.09 -9.83
N SER A 363 -3.21 -22.28 -10.30
CA SER A 363 -4.30 -21.38 -9.95
C SER A 363 -4.76 -21.63 -8.51
N HIS A 364 -4.94 -20.59 -7.73
CA HIS A 364 -5.29 -20.67 -6.32
C HIS A 364 -6.27 -19.56 -5.95
N GLN A 365 -7.35 -19.91 -5.27
CA GLN A 365 -8.28 -18.93 -4.74
C GLN A 365 -7.77 -18.48 -3.37
N ASP A 366 -7.33 -17.23 -3.29
CA ASP A 366 -6.88 -16.63 -2.04
C ASP A 366 -7.99 -15.73 -1.46
N PRO A 367 -8.28 -15.79 -0.15
CA PRO A 367 -9.28 -14.94 0.48
C PRO A 367 -9.02 -13.42 0.38
N TYR A 368 -7.75 -13.02 0.26
CA TYR A 368 -7.33 -11.61 0.25
C TYR A 368 -7.10 -11.07 -1.17
N PHE A 369 -6.59 -11.91 -2.08
CA PHE A 369 -6.22 -11.51 -3.44
C PHE A 369 -7.12 -12.09 -4.54
N GLY A 370 -8.13 -12.88 -4.18
CA GLY A 370 -8.98 -13.59 -5.13
C GLY A 370 -8.20 -14.67 -5.88
N THR A 371 -8.59 -14.95 -7.12
CA THR A 371 -7.89 -15.94 -7.96
C THR A 371 -6.48 -15.45 -8.30
N SER A 372 -5.48 -16.18 -7.84
CA SER A 372 -4.06 -15.84 -7.94
C SER A 372 -3.25 -17.01 -8.52
N ARG A 373 -2.10 -16.70 -9.12
CA ARG A 373 -1.14 -17.69 -9.60
C ARG A 373 -0.03 -17.91 -8.58
N ILE A 374 0.17 -19.16 -8.18
CA ILE A 374 1.09 -19.51 -7.10
C ILE A 374 2.09 -20.60 -7.47
N TYR A 375 3.16 -20.70 -6.68
CA TYR A 375 4.13 -21.78 -6.69
C TYR A 375 4.21 -22.45 -5.32
N ARG A 376 4.39 -23.77 -5.31
CA ARG A 376 4.57 -24.61 -4.11
C ARG A 376 5.80 -25.48 -4.27
N GLN A 377 6.35 -25.96 -3.15
CA GLN A 377 7.55 -26.79 -3.04
C GLN A 377 8.83 -26.12 -3.55
N GLN A 378 8.86 -25.66 -4.80
CA GLN A 378 10.00 -24.99 -5.40
C GLN A 378 9.59 -24.02 -6.52
N LEU A 379 10.25 -22.87 -6.57
CA LEU A 379 10.30 -22.01 -7.75
C LEU A 379 11.75 -21.85 -8.19
N ARG A 380 12.03 -22.10 -9.47
CA ARG A 380 13.36 -21.92 -10.07
C ARG A 380 13.25 -20.98 -11.26
N LEU A 381 14.01 -19.90 -11.22
CA LEU A 381 14.06 -18.89 -12.28
C LEU A 381 15.47 -18.77 -12.84
N LYS A 382 15.56 -18.63 -14.15
CA LYS A 382 16.80 -18.32 -14.86
C LYS A 382 16.81 -16.83 -15.17
N VAL A 383 17.78 -16.12 -14.63
CA VAL A 383 17.87 -14.65 -14.70
C VAL A 383 19.10 -14.28 -15.51
N PRO A 384 18.96 -13.54 -16.63
CA PRO A 384 20.10 -13.01 -17.35
C PRO A 384 20.70 -11.85 -16.53
N LEU A 385 21.85 -12.08 -15.90
CA LEU A 385 22.48 -11.12 -14.99
C LEU A 385 23.99 -11.15 -15.25
N ALA A 386 24.65 -10.02 -15.51
CA ALA A 386 26.09 -10.05 -15.77
C ALA A 386 26.90 -10.41 -14.51
N GLN A 387 28.13 -10.90 -14.69
CA GLN A 387 29.01 -11.23 -13.58
C GLN A 387 29.36 -9.96 -12.77
N GLY A 388 29.26 -10.04 -11.44
CA GLY A 388 29.53 -8.91 -10.54
C GLY A 388 28.35 -7.95 -10.32
N GLN A 389 27.20 -8.17 -10.97
CA GLN A 389 25.97 -7.44 -10.67
C GLN A 389 25.18 -8.12 -9.55
N GLN A 390 24.67 -7.32 -8.60
CA GLN A 390 23.75 -7.81 -7.58
C GLN A 390 22.32 -7.87 -8.12
N LEU A 391 21.60 -8.92 -7.74
CA LEU A 391 20.19 -9.09 -8.02
C LEU A 391 19.36 -8.78 -6.77
N LYS A 392 18.52 -7.76 -6.83
CA LYS A 392 17.47 -7.53 -5.82
C LYS A 392 16.24 -8.34 -6.20
N VAL A 393 15.71 -9.08 -5.25
CA VAL A 393 14.50 -9.89 -5.41
C VAL A 393 13.48 -9.45 -4.36
N ARG A 394 12.29 -9.06 -4.81
CA ARG A 394 11.13 -8.78 -3.95
C ARG A 394 10.12 -9.90 -4.18
N PHE A 395 9.66 -10.53 -3.12
CA PHE A 395 8.72 -11.64 -3.19
C PHE A 395 7.73 -11.61 -2.03
N ARG A 396 6.58 -12.24 -2.23
CA ARG A 396 5.57 -12.44 -1.18
C ARG A 396 4.98 -13.84 -1.29
N GLY A 397 4.74 -14.45 -0.13
CA GLY A 397 4.03 -15.71 -0.03
C GLY A 397 3.12 -15.74 1.19
N CYS A 398 2.33 -16.82 1.27
CA CYS A 398 1.45 -17.08 2.41
C CYS A 398 1.55 -18.55 2.84
N ALA A 399 1.02 -18.81 4.02
CA ALA A 399 0.67 -20.13 4.51
C ALA A 399 -0.81 -20.42 4.19
N ASP A 400 -1.12 -21.68 3.91
CA ASP A 400 -2.51 -22.15 3.72
C ASP A 400 -3.39 -21.88 4.95
N ALA A 401 -2.78 -21.85 6.13
CA ALA A 401 -3.45 -21.50 7.39
C ALA A 401 -3.66 -19.97 7.58
N GLY A 402 -3.63 -19.19 6.51
CA GLY A 402 -4.14 -17.80 6.48
C GLY A 402 -3.13 -16.69 6.82
N LEU A 403 -1.86 -17.05 7.06
CA LEU A 403 -0.79 -16.05 7.25
C LEU A 403 -0.18 -15.65 5.91
N CYS A 404 -0.41 -14.42 5.48
CA CYS A 404 0.36 -13.79 4.41
C CYS A 404 1.49 -12.92 4.96
N TYR A 405 2.72 -13.24 4.56
CA TYR A 405 3.91 -12.48 4.94
C TYR A 405 3.89 -11.11 4.24
N PRO A 406 4.50 -10.07 4.83
CA PRO A 406 4.72 -8.82 4.13
C PRO A 406 5.67 -9.03 2.93
N PRO A 407 5.59 -8.17 1.89
CA PRO A 407 6.54 -8.20 0.79
C PRO A 407 7.99 -8.13 1.30
N THR A 408 8.79 -9.13 0.93
CA THR A 408 10.14 -9.32 1.44
C THR A 408 11.15 -9.07 0.34
N SER A 409 12.19 -8.27 0.61
CA SER A 409 13.29 -8.03 -0.32
C SER A 409 14.59 -8.68 0.13
N ARG A 410 15.33 -9.29 -0.79
CA ARG A 410 16.68 -9.84 -0.58
C ARG A 410 17.60 -9.40 -1.71
N THR A 411 18.89 -9.32 -1.43
CA THR A 411 19.92 -9.06 -2.45
C THR A 411 20.80 -10.28 -2.58
N LEU A 412 20.92 -10.80 -3.80
CA LEU A 412 21.74 -11.95 -4.16
C LEU A 412 22.97 -11.46 -4.93
N PRO A 413 24.15 -12.05 -4.68
CA PRO A 413 25.38 -11.71 -5.36
C PRO A 413 25.46 -12.26 -6.79
#